data_AF-A0A8H9BX14-F1
#
_entry.id   AF-A0A8H9BX14-F1
#
_cell.length_a   1.000
_cell.length_b   1.000
_cell.length_c   1.000
_cell.angle_alpha   90.00
_cell.angle_beta   90.00
_cell.angle_gamma   90.00
#
_symmetry.space_group_name_H-M   'P 1'
#
loop_
_entity.id
_entity.type
_entity.pdbx_description
1 polymer ?
#
loop_
_entity_poly.entity_id
_entity_poly.type
_entity_poly.pdbx_seq_one_letter_code
_entity_poly.pdbx_strand_id
1 'polypeptide(L)'
;MCDYSKKLIEHILYRSYVNERPVSHMHLNKVWYFSLGYLIYHDLDLALKVYNNSNIREGVWGAVLPYIQDNYSFYKATPVFEEGVKHKSFNFINHIIDKLIAINTMVLVDISQEHKAKNEYYTFKEIKEAFKNVKW
;
A
#
# COMPACT_ATOMS: atom_id res chain seq x y z
N MET A 1 -2.24 7.11 13.35
CA MET A 1 -2.17 5.95 12.45
C MET A 1 -2.43 4.68 13.26
N CYS A 2 -3.22 3.73 12.74
CA CYS A 2 -3.39 2.42 13.38
C CYS A 2 -2.11 1.59 13.32
N ASP A 3 -1.87 0.81 14.37
CA ASP A 3 -0.75 -0.12 14.51
C ASP A 3 -0.56 -1.00 13.25
N TYR A 4 -1.65 -1.56 12.71
CA TYR A 4 -1.57 -2.47 11.57
C TYR A 4 -1.22 -1.81 10.23
N SER A 5 -1.62 -0.56 10.02
CA SER A 5 -1.23 0.20 8.82
C SER A 5 0.29 0.39 8.80
N LYS A 6 0.88 0.76 9.95
CA LYS A 6 2.33 0.89 10.12
C LYS A 6 3.04 -0.43 9.90
N LYS A 7 2.55 -1.50 10.52
CA LYS A 7 3.15 -2.83 10.41
C LYS A 7 3.17 -3.31 8.95
N LEU A 8 2.15 -2.99 8.15
CA LEU A 8 2.17 -3.31 6.72
C LEU A 8 3.27 -2.53 5.98
N ILE A 9 3.45 -1.24 6.27
CA ILE A 9 4.54 -0.43 5.69
C ILE A 9 5.90 -1.03 6.05
N GLU A 10 6.14 -1.27 7.33
CA GLU A 10 7.38 -1.87 7.82
C GLU A 10 7.63 -3.24 7.17
N HIS A 11 6.56 -4.02 6.95
CA HIS A 11 6.67 -5.31 6.29
C HIS A 11 6.99 -5.21 4.79
N ILE A 12 6.40 -4.24 4.08
CA ILE A 12 6.72 -3.97 2.68
C ILE A 12 8.18 -3.55 2.53
N LEU A 13 8.67 -2.66 3.41
CA LEU A 13 10.07 -2.26 3.44
C LEU A 13 10.98 -3.47 3.68
N TYR A 14 10.63 -4.35 4.63
CA TYR A 14 11.34 -5.62 4.85
C TYR A 14 11.37 -6.51 3.60
N ARG A 15 10.25 -6.65 2.88
CA ARG A 15 10.23 -7.41 1.62
C ARG A 15 11.08 -6.75 0.54
N SER A 16 11.05 -5.42 0.44
CA SER A 16 11.86 -4.65 -0.52
C SER A 16 13.36 -4.84 -0.28
N TYR A 17 13.79 -4.84 0.98
CA TYR A 17 15.17 -5.04 1.39
C TYR A 17 15.63 -6.48 1.10
N VAL A 18 14.88 -7.49 1.57
CA VAL A 18 15.23 -8.90 1.37
C VAL A 18 15.31 -9.30 -0.10
N ASN A 19 14.50 -8.67 -0.95
CA ASN A 19 14.50 -8.95 -2.38
C ASN A 19 15.46 -8.05 -3.18
N GLU A 20 16.23 -7.17 -2.51
CA GLU A 20 17.14 -6.19 -3.13
C GLU A 20 16.45 -5.31 -4.19
N ARG A 21 15.19 -4.97 -3.92
CA ARG A 21 14.33 -4.15 -4.80
C ARG A 21 13.84 -2.93 -4.02
N PRO A 22 14.68 -1.90 -3.88
CA PRO A 22 14.35 -0.77 -3.05
C PRO A 22 13.22 0.04 -3.70
N VAL A 23 12.29 0.53 -2.87
CA VAL A 23 11.08 1.24 -3.31
C VAL A 23 11.18 2.73 -3.01
N SER A 24 10.70 3.57 -3.91
CA SER A 24 10.50 4.99 -3.61
C SER A 24 9.29 5.20 -2.69
N HIS A 25 9.14 6.39 -2.12
CA HIS A 25 7.96 6.71 -1.29
C HIS A 25 6.63 6.53 -2.05
N MET A 26 6.61 6.89 -3.34
CA MET A 26 5.43 6.73 -4.20
C MET A 26 5.14 5.24 -4.43
N HIS A 27 6.17 4.44 -4.70
CA HIS A 27 6.01 3.00 -4.89
C HIS A 27 5.55 2.31 -3.62
N LEU A 28 6.13 2.66 -2.46
CA LEU A 28 5.68 2.19 -1.15
C LEU A 28 4.20 2.48 -0.92
N ASN A 29 3.73 3.68 -1.27
CA ASN A 29 2.32 4.05 -1.17
C ASN A 29 1.42 3.14 -2.02
N LYS A 30 1.85 2.85 -3.25
CA LYS A 30 1.11 1.96 -4.15
C LYS A 30 1.13 0.52 -3.69
N VAL A 31 2.29 -0.02 -3.33
CA VAL A 31 2.38 -1.39 -2.80
C VAL A 31 1.48 -1.53 -1.57
N TRP A 32 1.44 -0.53 -0.68
CA TRP A 32 0.54 -0.53 0.47
C TRP A 32 -0.94 -0.57 0.06
N TYR A 33 -1.35 0.31 -0.86
CA TYR A 33 -2.75 0.40 -1.30
C TYR A 33 -3.24 -0.86 -2.01
N PHE A 34 -2.44 -1.44 -2.91
CA PHE A 34 -2.78 -2.68 -3.59
C PHE A 34 -2.71 -3.89 -2.64
N SER A 35 -1.81 -3.88 -1.66
CA SER A 35 -1.80 -4.93 -0.61
C SER A 35 -3.07 -4.89 0.24
N LEU A 36 -3.58 -3.69 0.58
CA LEU A 36 -4.89 -3.54 1.21
C LEU A 36 -6.01 -4.10 0.32
N GLY A 37 -5.97 -3.79 -0.99
CA GLY A 37 -6.89 -4.36 -1.97
C GLY A 37 -6.91 -5.89 -1.96
N TYR A 38 -5.73 -6.52 -1.93
CA TYR A 38 -5.61 -7.98 -1.84
C TYR A 38 -6.19 -8.51 -0.52
N LEU A 39 -5.85 -7.88 0.62
CA LEU A 39 -6.36 -8.27 1.93
C LEU A 39 -7.89 -8.26 1.98
N ILE A 40 -8.57 -7.32 1.31
CA ILE A 40 -10.03 -7.25 1.28
C ILE A 40 -10.68 -8.55 0.78
N TYR A 41 -10.03 -9.30 -0.12
CA TYR A 41 -10.54 -10.57 -0.66
C TYR A 41 -10.09 -11.80 0.12
N HIS A 42 -8.93 -11.72 0.77
CA HIS A 42 -8.26 -12.90 1.34
C HIS A 42 -8.28 -12.93 2.87
N ASP A 43 -8.38 -11.78 3.54
CA ASP A 43 -8.51 -11.64 5.00
C ASP A 43 -9.16 -10.30 5.34
N LEU A 44 -10.50 -10.29 5.37
CA LEU A 44 -11.30 -9.09 5.59
C LEU A 44 -11.04 -8.44 6.96
N ASP A 45 -10.81 -9.26 8.00
CA ASP A 45 -10.56 -8.77 9.35
C ASP A 45 -9.21 -8.05 9.45
N LEU A 46 -8.18 -8.59 8.81
CA LEU A 46 -6.88 -7.92 8.71
C LEU A 46 -6.96 -6.67 7.83
N ALA A 47 -7.72 -6.71 6.72
CA ALA A 47 -7.95 -5.54 5.87
C ALA A 47 -8.59 -4.39 6.67
N LEU A 48 -9.60 -4.67 7.50
CA LEU A 48 -10.24 -3.67 8.35
C LEU A 48 -9.26 -3.09 9.38
N LYS A 49 -8.41 -3.93 10.00
CA LYS A 49 -7.36 -3.45 10.91
C LYS A 49 -6.35 -2.53 10.22
N VAL A 50 -5.93 -2.88 9.00
CA VAL A 50 -5.01 -2.06 8.18
C VAL A 50 -5.68 -0.75 7.74
N TYR A 51 -6.95 -0.80 7.34
CA TYR A 51 -7.70 0.38 6.89
C TYR A 51 -8.04 1.35 8.02
N ASN A 52 -8.42 0.86 9.20
CA ASN A 52 -8.87 1.72 10.29
C ASN A 52 -7.82 2.77 10.64
N ASN A 53 -8.23 4.04 10.74
CA ASN A 53 -7.35 5.19 11.03
C ASN A 53 -6.17 5.37 10.06
N SER A 54 -6.26 4.83 8.84
CA SER A 54 -5.29 5.07 7.77
C SER A 54 -5.49 6.42 7.09
N ASN A 55 -6.74 6.93 7.04
CA ASN A 55 -7.12 8.20 6.42
C ASN A 55 -6.63 8.33 4.97
N ILE A 56 -6.77 7.26 4.18
CA ILE A 56 -6.39 7.24 2.77
C ILE A 56 -7.15 8.35 2.05
N ARG A 57 -6.42 9.23 1.37
CA ARG A 57 -6.97 10.38 0.64
C ARG A 57 -6.74 10.25 -0.86
N GLU A 58 -7.60 10.89 -1.65
CA GLU A 58 -7.34 11.13 -3.07
C GLU A 58 -6.15 12.08 -3.19
N GLY A 59 -5.15 11.69 -3.98
CA GLY A 59 -4.00 12.52 -4.31
C GLY A 59 -3.82 12.63 -5.82
N VAL A 60 -2.87 13.48 -6.25
CA VAL A 60 -2.53 13.68 -7.67
C VAL A 60 -2.20 12.36 -8.38
N TRP A 61 -1.63 11.41 -7.64
CA TRP A 61 -1.22 10.09 -8.13
C TRP A 61 -2.20 8.99 -7.76
N GLY A 62 -3.48 9.29 -7.49
CA GLY A 62 -4.49 8.34 -7.02
C GLY A 62 -4.50 8.20 -5.50
N ALA A 63 -4.90 7.03 -4.98
CA ALA A 63 -4.96 6.81 -3.53
C ALA A 63 -3.60 7.01 -2.83
N VAL A 64 -3.60 7.83 -1.78
CA VAL A 64 -2.41 8.18 -0.98
C VAL A 64 -2.66 7.94 0.50
N LEU A 65 -1.79 7.16 1.13
CA LEU A 65 -1.70 7.09 2.59
C LEU A 65 -0.92 8.31 3.15
N PRO A 66 -1.54 9.20 3.96
CA PRO A 66 -0.86 10.40 4.48
C PRO A 66 0.40 10.09 5.26
N TYR A 67 0.41 9.03 6.07
CA TYR A 67 1.60 8.67 6.85
C TYR A 67 2.83 8.43 5.98
N ILE A 68 2.68 7.75 4.83
CA ILE A 68 3.80 7.54 3.91
C ILE A 68 4.24 8.87 3.32
N GLN A 69 3.29 9.72 2.92
CA GLN A 69 3.59 11.05 2.39
C GLN A 69 4.39 11.87 3.40
N ASP A 70 3.95 11.92 4.66
CA ASP A 70 4.55 12.79 5.68
C ASP A 70 5.93 12.29 6.14
N ASN A 71 6.15 10.97 6.16
CA ASN A 71 7.39 10.39 6.69
C ASN A 71 8.42 10.03 5.62
N TYR A 72 8.02 9.83 4.36
CA TYR A 72 8.94 9.33 3.31
C TYR A 72 9.05 10.25 2.09
N SER A 73 8.24 11.31 1.97
CA SER A 73 8.32 12.21 0.80
C SER A 73 9.65 12.95 0.66
N PHE A 74 10.42 13.08 1.75
CA PHE A 74 11.76 13.67 1.70
C PHE A 74 12.72 12.91 0.78
N TYR A 75 12.50 11.61 0.58
CA TYR A 75 13.26 10.78 -0.36
C TYR A 75 12.96 11.13 -1.83
N LYS A 76 11.85 11.81 -2.15
CA LYS A 76 11.46 12.15 -3.53
C LYS A 76 11.56 10.92 -4.46
N ALA A 77 12.40 10.98 -5.49
CA ALA A 77 12.63 9.88 -6.42
C ALA A 77 13.68 8.87 -5.92
N THR A 78 14.41 9.18 -4.86
CA THR A 78 15.39 8.29 -4.24
C THR A 78 14.66 7.14 -3.53
N PRO A 79 15.22 5.92 -3.53
CA PRO A 79 14.65 4.84 -2.77
C PRO A 79 14.70 5.09 -1.26
N VAL A 80 13.74 4.51 -0.54
CA VAL A 80 13.74 4.46 0.92
C VAL A 80 14.81 3.47 1.37
N PHE A 81 15.71 3.90 2.26
CA PHE A 81 16.84 3.08 2.74
C PHE A 81 16.53 2.29 4.03
N GLU A 82 15.32 2.40 4.57
CA GLU A 82 14.92 1.66 5.77
C GLU A 82 14.74 0.17 5.47
N GLU A 83 15.33 -0.68 6.31
CA GLU A 83 15.22 -2.14 6.18
C GLU A 83 13.82 -2.68 6.52
N GLY A 84 13.01 -1.92 7.26
CA GLY A 84 11.68 -2.35 7.72
C GLY A 84 11.71 -3.46 8.78
N VAL A 85 10.56 -4.07 9.04
CA VAL A 85 10.39 -5.12 10.07
C VAL A 85 9.48 -6.23 9.56
N LYS A 86 9.90 -7.49 9.75
CA LYS A 86 9.08 -8.66 9.42
C LYS A 86 7.92 -8.81 10.42
N HIS A 87 6.69 -8.75 9.93
CA HIS A 87 5.48 -8.96 10.73
C HIS A 87 4.79 -10.25 10.30
N LYS A 88 4.69 -11.23 11.21
CA LYS A 88 4.13 -12.57 10.91
C LYS A 88 2.71 -12.52 10.35
N SER A 89 1.91 -11.53 10.74
CA SER A 89 0.54 -11.33 10.25
C SER A 89 0.43 -11.12 8.75
N PHE A 90 1.51 -10.72 8.08
CA PHE A 90 1.50 -10.44 6.64
C PHE A 90 2.29 -11.47 5.81
N ASN A 91 2.88 -12.50 6.43
CA ASN A 91 3.69 -13.48 5.71
C ASN A 91 2.92 -14.15 4.55
N PHE A 92 1.61 -14.38 4.71
CA PHE A 92 0.80 -15.04 3.68
C PHE A 92 0.66 -14.19 2.40
N ILE A 93 0.78 -12.86 2.51
CA ILE A 93 0.74 -11.93 1.39
C ILE A 93 2.13 -11.56 0.85
N ASN A 94 3.21 -12.21 1.30
CA ASN A 94 4.56 -11.93 0.79
C ASN A 94 4.63 -12.01 -0.73
N HIS A 95 4.02 -13.05 -1.31
CA HIS A 95 4.04 -13.29 -2.75
C HIS A 95 3.40 -12.14 -3.54
N ILE A 96 2.31 -11.54 -3.03
CA ILE A 96 1.67 -10.39 -3.71
C ILE A 96 2.46 -9.10 -3.48
N ILE A 97 3.01 -8.89 -2.27
CA ILE A 97 3.90 -7.75 -2.01
C ILE A 97 5.11 -7.79 -2.94
N ASP A 98 5.76 -8.95 -3.08
CA ASP A 98 6.92 -9.13 -3.95
C ASP A 98 6.58 -8.87 -5.43
N LYS A 99 5.41 -9.33 -5.90
CA LYS A 99 4.89 -9.01 -7.23
C LYS A 99 4.69 -7.51 -7.41
N LEU A 100 4.05 -6.83 -6.45
CA LEU A 100 3.77 -5.39 -6.51
C LEU A 100 5.05 -4.55 -6.48
N ILE A 101 6.07 -4.98 -5.72
CA ILE A 101 7.41 -4.37 -5.72
C ILE A 101 8.10 -4.56 -7.08
N ALA A 102 7.86 -5.68 -7.77
CA ALA A 102 8.41 -5.94 -9.10
C ALA A 102 7.78 -5.08 -10.22
N ILE A 103 6.54 -4.64 -10.03
CA ILE A 103 5.80 -3.85 -11.03
C ILE A 103 6.34 -2.42 -11.05
N ASN A 104 6.45 -1.86 -12.25
CA ASN A 104 6.79 -0.46 -12.44
C ASN A 104 5.81 0.43 -11.68
N THR A 105 6.34 1.37 -10.88
CA THR A 105 5.52 2.23 -10.01
C THR A 105 4.43 2.99 -10.79
N MET A 106 4.73 3.45 -12.01
CA MET A 106 3.78 4.22 -12.81
C MET A 106 2.58 3.39 -13.26
N VAL A 107 2.77 2.09 -13.54
CA VAL A 107 1.65 1.18 -13.83
C VAL A 107 0.69 1.11 -12.64
N LEU A 108 1.22 1.03 -11.41
CA LEU A 108 0.37 1.04 -10.22
C LEU A 108 -0.28 2.41 -9.97
N VAL A 109 0.40 3.50 -10.31
CA VAL A 109 -0.18 4.85 -10.26
C VAL A 109 -1.38 4.94 -11.19
N ASP A 110 -1.20 4.58 -12.46
CA ASP A 110 -2.24 4.64 -13.50
C ASP A 110 -3.48 3.86 -13.07
N ILE A 111 -3.33 2.61 -12.64
CA ILE A 111 -4.44 1.79 -12.13
C ILE A 111 -5.10 2.45 -10.91
N SER A 112 -4.31 2.95 -9.97
CA SER A 112 -4.87 3.57 -8.76
C SER A 112 -5.61 4.88 -9.03
N GLN A 113 -5.32 5.57 -10.13
CA GLN A 113 -6.03 6.79 -10.53
C GLN A 113 -7.43 6.50 -11.06
N GLU A 114 -7.69 5.29 -11.54
CA GLU A 114 -9.03 4.83 -11.93
C GLU A 114 -9.93 4.61 -10.70
N HIS A 115 -9.33 4.40 -9.53
CA HIS A 115 -10.05 4.22 -8.28
C HIS A 115 -10.37 5.60 -7.70
N LYS A 116 -11.61 6.07 -7.88
CA LYS A 116 -12.03 7.41 -7.42
C LYS A 116 -12.71 7.38 -6.05
N ALA A 117 -12.24 8.23 -5.14
CA ALA A 117 -13.02 8.60 -3.96
C ALA A 117 -14.14 9.57 -4.36
N LYS A 118 -15.31 9.47 -3.75
CA LYS A 118 -16.40 10.45 -3.96
C LYS A 118 -16.13 11.79 -3.27
N ASN A 119 -15.30 11.76 -2.23
CA ASN A 119 -14.88 12.92 -1.44
C ASN A 119 -13.35 12.92 -1.31
N GLU A 120 -12.79 13.73 -0.40
CA GLU A 120 -11.34 13.77 -0.14
C GLU A 120 -10.76 12.42 0.32
N TYR A 121 -11.55 11.60 1.03
CA TYR A 121 -11.09 10.35 1.63
C TYR A 121 -11.77 9.13 1.03
N TYR A 122 -11.01 8.04 0.88
CA TYR A 122 -11.56 6.75 0.48
C TYR A 122 -12.23 6.06 1.66
N THR A 123 -13.51 5.74 1.49
CA THR A 123 -14.21 4.81 2.37
C THR A 123 -13.76 3.37 2.09
N PHE A 124 -13.85 2.50 3.10
CA PHE A 124 -13.57 1.08 2.91
C PHE A 124 -14.43 0.46 1.81
N LYS A 125 -15.69 0.90 1.69
CA LYS A 125 -16.62 0.46 0.65
C LYS A 125 -16.13 0.82 -0.75
N GLU A 126 -15.62 2.04 -0.95
CA GLU A 126 -15.08 2.47 -2.25
C GLU A 126 -13.83 1.68 -2.63
N ILE A 127 -12.93 1.42 -1.68
CA ILE A 127 -11.74 0.59 -1.94
C ILE A 127 -12.17 -0.83 -2.30
N LYS A 128 -13.08 -1.44 -1.53
CA LYS A 128 -13.60 -2.76 -1.83
C LYS A 128 -14.21 -2.83 -3.23
N GLU A 129 -15.02 -1.85 -3.60
CA GLU A 129 -15.65 -1.75 -4.92
C GLU A 129 -14.61 -1.63 -6.03
N ALA A 130 -13.56 -0.83 -5.83
CA ALA A 130 -12.50 -0.64 -6.81
C ALA A 130 -11.76 -1.95 -7.13
N PHE A 131 -11.61 -2.84 -6.14
CA PHE A 131 -10.93 -4.12 -6.32
C PHE A 131 -11.86 -5.30 -6.69
N LYS A 132 -13.17 -5.10 -6.85
CA LYS A 132 -14.17 -6.19 -7.02
C LYS A 132 -13.92 -7.15 -8.18
N ASN A 133 -13.30 -6.65 -9.24
CA ASN A 133 -13.06 -7.38 -10.47
C ASN A 133 -11.57 -7.65 -10.72
N VAL A 134 -10.69 -7.33 -9.77
CA VAL A 134 -9.25 -7.52 -9.91
C VAL A 134 -8.92 -8.99 -9.75
N LYS A 135 -8.17 -9.54 -10.70
CA LYS A 135 -7.60 -10.90 -10.65
C LYS A 135 -6.15 -10.80 -10.18
N TRP A 136 -5.84 -11.41 -9.03
CA TRP A 136 -4.56 -11.33 -8.32
C TRP A 136 -3.56 -12.45 -8.70
#